data_AF-A0A8J5MEU3-F1
#
_entry.id   AF-A0A8J5MEU3-F1
#
_cell.length_a   1.000
_cell.length_b   1.000
_cell.length_c   1.000
_cell.angle_alpha   90.00
_cell.angle_beta   90.00
_cell.angle_gamma   90.00
#
_symmetry.space_group_name_H-M   'P 1'
#
loop_
_entity.id
_entity.type
_entity.pdbx_description
1 polymer ?
#
loop_
_entity_poly.entity_id
_entity_poly.type
_entity_poly.pdbx_seq_one_letter_code
_entity_poly.pdbx_strand_id
1 'polypeptide(L)'
;MDHSDSIASAYKEHWPDIVLLNCWPHLAGNLPKKKTLLTDVERYEGILKSQFYYLHKAHNASHFLVLSTLITKNWLSLGENVVVSWFKEEYLSATWKLWYYTASRSPGVTPNQNAIGSHNRDIKRVVDPNLYASTKVVMNLIPKPITPYAEGPVPIECARKAHILTENGNFWPLINRQRSKVTAILFNIRAVMIGGKAVNPTPIDADRTQMYVDSRKGRQNQEDGAEQVEQHYLTLHLVQLRSDESFEHNWSWSEKEVLTIRRKMLCDCKGFYETGWICAHILATLAINDEFTPPLAAEIVTRSKTTRPSTKNAGGETKSGQYSVPKLIEKLTSSPGSVIEWYVLIRRESLGGSGAKNFTGVIRPWEEGDEKYFWVVGFDHGAAPDAELDIEELAEILNYTYPEKYDFIQ
;
A
#
# COMPACT_ATOMS: atom_id res chain seq x y z
N MET A 1 2.95 -13.10 14.34
CA MET A 1 3.54 -14.37 14.82
C MET A 1 2.83 -15.53 14.16
N ASP A 2 3.49 -16.69 14.06
CA ASP A 2 2.81 -17.94 13.72
C ASP A 2 1.88 -18.37 14.85
N HIS A 3 0.80 -19.05 14.50
CA HIS A 3 -0.18 -19.51 15.47
C HIS A 3 0.37 -20.74 16.20
N SER A 4 0.77 -20.56 17.45
CA SER A 4 1.41 -21.59 18.29
C SER A 4 1.26 -21.27 19.77
N ASP A 5 0.57 -22.15 20.50
CA ASP A 5 0.30 -21.94 21.93
C ASP A 5 1.56 -21.96 22.79
N SER A 6 2.58 -22.75 22.42
CA SER A 6 3.85 -22.77 23.15
C SER A 6 4.58 -21.44 23.04
N ILE A 7 4.61 -20.85 21.83
CA ILE A 7 5.19 -19.53 21.61
C ILE A 7 4.40 -18.47 22.39
N ALA A 8 3.07 -18.47 22.27
CA ALA A 8 2.24 -17.50 22.97
C ALA A 8 2.37 -17.58 24.50
N SER A 9 2.50 -18.80 25.04
CA SER A 9 2.70 -19.03 26.48
C SER A 9 4.04 -18.49 26.95
N ALA A 10 5.13 -18.80 26.22
CA ALA A 10 6.47 -18.29 26.54
C ALA A 10 6.53 -16.76 26.51
N TYR A 11 5.88 -16.12 25.54
CA TYR A 11 5.84 -14.66 25.50
C TYR A 11 5.04 -14.06 26.66
N LYS A 12 3.91 -14.66 27.05
CA LYS A 12 3.14 -14.19 28.20
C LYS A 12 3.90 -14.36 29.52
N GLU A 13 4.71 -15.41 29.64
CA GLU A 13 5.52 -15.67 30.83
C GLU A 13 6.66 -14.66 30.97
N HIS A 14 7.43 -14.44 29.90
CA HIS A 14 8.62 -13.59 29.96
C HIS A 14 8.35 -12.10 29.69
N TRP A 15 7.27 -11.79 28.97
CA TRP A 15 6.90 -10.43 28.60
C TRP A 15 5.38 -10.23 28.68
N PRO A 16 4.79 -10.23 29.89
CA PRO A 16 3.34 -10.19 30.07
C PRO A 16 2.65 -8.94 29.48
N ASP A 17 3.40 -7.84 29.32
CA ASP A 17 2.88 -6.57 28.81
C ASP A 17 2.80 -6.48 27.28
N ILE A 18 3.35 -7.45 26.55
CA ILE A 18 3.34 -7.38 25.08
C ILE A 18 2.00 -7.84 24.51
N VAL A 19 1.59 -7.17 23.45
CA VAL A 19 0.41 -7.56 22.69
C VAL A 19 0.84 -8.50 21.56
N LEU A 20 0.33 -9.73 21.58
CA LEU A 20 0.58 -10.70 20.52
C LEU A 20 -0.32 -10.43 19.31
N LEU A 21 0.29 -10.26 18.15
CA LEU A 21 -0.40 -10.08 16.87
C LEU A 21 -0.31 -11.36 16.03
N ASN A 22 -1.46 -11.84 15.61
CA ASN A 22 -1.57 -13.02 14.77
C ASN A 22 -1.47 -12.64 13.29
N CYS A 23 -0.68 -13.38 12.52
CA CYS A 23 -0.33 -13.03 11.15
C CYS A 23 -1.50 -13.26 10.19
N TRP A 24 -2.05 -12.19 9.61
CA TRP A 24 -3.12 -12.28 8.63
C TRP A 24 -2.74 -13.10 7.38
N PRO A 25 -1.57 -12.89 6.74
CA PRO A 25 -1.16 -13.73 5.61
C PRO A 25 -1.14 -15.24 5.91
N HIS A 26 -0.74 -15.65 7.11
CA HIS A 26 -0.75 -17.07 7.50
C HIS A 26 -2.16 -17.58 7.75
N LEU A 27 -2.98 -16.80 8.46
CA LEU A 27 -4.40 -17.08 8.63
C LEU A 27 -5.05 -17.26 7.25
N ALA A 28 -4.95 -16.24 6.38
CA ALA A 28 -5.53 -16.23 5.04
C ALA A 28 -5.04 -17.37 4.16
N GLY A 29 -3.75 -17.74 4.23
CA GLY A 29 -3.18 -18.88 3.52
C GLY A 29 -3.64 -20.24 4.07
N ASN A 30 -4.06 -20.31 5.33
CA ASN A 30 -4.60 -21.52 5.95
C ASN A 30 -6.12 -21.67 5.77
N LEU A 31 -6.87 -20.59 5.51
CA LEU A 31 -8.32 -20.65 5.28
C LEU A 31 -8.75 -21.68 4.21
N PRO A 32 -8.11 -21.77 3.02
CA PRO A 32 -8.50 -22.76 2.02
C PRO A 32 -8.35 -24.20 2.49
N LYS A 33 -7.42 -24.47 3.41
CA LYS A 33 -7.18 -25.82 3.95
C LYS A 33 -8.30 -26.29 4.89
N LYS A 34 -9.18 -25.37 5.29
CA LYS A 34 -10.29 -25.60 6.22
C LYS A 34 -11.65 -25.70 5.52
N LYS A 35 -11.64 -25.74 4.18
CA LYS A 35 -12.82 -26.01 3.35
C LYS A 35 -13.55 -27.31 3.74
N THR A 36 -12.82 -28.31 4.23
CA THR A 36 -13.39 -29.59 4.69
C THR A 36 -14.24 -29.48 5.96
N LEU A 37 -14.18 -28.35 6.67
CA LEU A 37 -15.05 -28.07 7.83
C LEU A 37 -16.41 -27.51 7.42
N LEU A 38 -16.60 -27.20 6.14
CA LEU A 38 -17.84 -26.67 5.61
C LEU A 38 -18.81 -27.79 5.28
N THR A 39 -20.08 -27.56 5.59
CA THR A 39 -21.18 -28.39 5.12
C THR A 39 -21.30 -28.29 3.59
N ASP A 40 -21.08 -27.10 3.05
CA ASP A 40 -21.04 -26.83 1.61
C ASP A 40 -19.74 -26.10 1.25
N VAL A 41 -18.86 -26.80 0.51
CA VAL A 41 -17.54 -26.33 0.13
C VAL A 41 -17.60 -25.12 -0.83
N GLU A 42 -18.66 -24.99 -1.62
CA GLU A 42 -18.81 -23.90 -2.59
C GLU A 42 -19.00 -22.54 -1.90
N ARG A 43 -19.57 -22.54 -0.69
CA ARG A 43 -19.74 -21.34 0.13
C ARG A 43 -18.44 -20.68 0.55
N TYR A 44 -17.32 -21.39 0.46
CA TYR A 44 -16.02 -20.78 0.74
C TYR A 44 -15.76 -19.58 -0.18
N GLU A 45 -15.84 -19.78 -1.50
CA GLU A 45 -15.49 -18.72 -2.45
C GLU A 45 -16.58 -17.64 -2.51
N GLY A 46 -17.85 -18.04 -2.42
CA GLY A 46 -18.99 -17.12 -2.52
C GLY A 46 -19.28 -16.29 -1.26
N ILE A 47 -18.97 -16.81 -0.06
CA ILE A 47 -19.42 -16.22 1.20
C ILE A 47 -18.25 -16.03 2.18
N LEU A 48 -17.60 -17.12 2.60
CA LEU A 48 -16.70 -17.04 3.75
C LEU A 48 -15.46 -16.22 3.44
N LYS A 49 -14.88 -16.40 2.25
CA LYS A 49 -13.65 -15.71 1.84
C LYS A 49 -13.80 -14.20 1.95
N SER A 50 -14.85 -13.61 1.35
CA SER A 50 -15.11 -12.17 1.43
C SER A 50 -15.34 -11.72 2.88
N GLN A 51 -16.10 -12.49 3.66
CA GLN A 51 -16.38 -12.17 5.06
C GLN A 51 -15.13 -12.22 5.95
N PHE A 52 -14.17 -13.12 5.71
CA PHE A 52 -12.86 -13.07 6.35
C PHE A 52 -12.09 -11.79 6.00
N TYR A 53 -12.14 -11.35 4.74
CA TYR A 53 -11.53 -10.06 4.34
C TYR A 53 -12.22 -8.86 5.01
N TYR A 54 -13.54 -8.91 5.22
CA TYR A 54 -14.26 -7.87 5.96
C TYR A 54 -13.79 -7.76 7.40
N LEU A 55 -13.61 -8.89 8.09
CA LEU A 55 -13.07 -8.93 9.44
C LEU A 55 -11.64 -8.40 9.52
N HIS A 56 -10.78 -8.77 8.55
CA HIS A 56 -9.42 -8.22 8.49
C HIS A 56 -9.44 -6.70 8.34
N LYS A 57 -10.49 -6.15 7.74
CA LYS A 57 -10.65 -4.72 7.50
C LYS A 57 -11.11 -3.91 8.71
N ALA A 58 -11.37 -4.56 9.86
CA ALA A 58 -11.88 -3.90 11.04
C ALA A 58 -10.99 -2.74 11.54
N HIS A 59 -11.65 -1.67 11.96
CA HIS A 59 -11.02 -0.38 12.31
C HIS A 59 -10.57 -0.28 13.77
N ASN A 60 -11.13 -1.10 14.65
CA ASN A 60 -10.73 -1.25 16.05
C ASN A 60 -11.34 -2.55 16.63
N ALA A 61 -11.05 -2.85 17.89
CA ALA A 61 -11.53 -4.06 18.57
C ALA A 61 -13.07 -4.13 18.68
N SER A 62 -13.74 -3.02 18.99
CA SER A 62 -15.20 -2.97 19.10
C SER A 62 -15.88 -3.20 17.76
N HIS A 63 -15.33 -2.62 16.70
CA HIS A 63 -15.79 -2.82 15.34
C HIS A 63 -15.55 -4.27 14.88
N PHE A 64 -14.38 -4.83 15.17
CA PHE A 64 -14.09 -6.24 14.90
C PHE A 64 -15.10 -7.18 15.58
N LEU A 65 -15.48 -6.87 16.82
CA LEU A 65 -16.50 -7.64 17.54
C LEU A 65 -17.85 -7.60 16.81
N VAL A 66 -18.34 -6.40 16.45
CA VAL A 66 -19.58 -6.22 15.67
C VAL A 66 -19.56 -7.06 14.39
N LEU A 67 -18.51 -6.93 13.59
CA LEU A 67 -18.37 -7.68 12.34
C LEU A 67 -18.34 -9.19 12.58
N SER A 68 -17.59 -9.65 13.60
CA SER A 68 -17.48 -11.07 13.94
C SER A 68 -18.82 -11.66 14.39
N THR A 69 -19.63 -10.89 15.11
CA THR A 69 -20.96 -11.31 15.56
C THR A 69 -21.91 -11.45 14.37
N LEU A 70 -21.96 -10.46 13.46
CA LEU A 70 -22.81 -10.52 12.27
C LEU A 70 -22.44 -11.71 11.36
N ILE A 71 -21.15 -11.90 11.11
CA ILE A 71 -20.63 -12.95 10.24
C ILE A 71 -20.84 -14.34 10.83
N THR A 72 -20.52 -14.54 12.11
CA THR A 72 -20.72 -15.86 12.75
C THR A 72 -22.20 -16.21 12.90
N LYS A 73 -23.09 -15.24 13.14
CA LYS A 73 -24.53 -15.45 13.13
C LYS A 73 -25.03 -15.91 11.76
N ASN A 74 -24.54 -15.29 10.68
CA ASN A 74 -24.85 -15.68 9.31
C ASN A 74 -24.38 -17.11 8.98
N TRP A 75 -23.16 -17.48 9.37
CA TRP A 75 -22.66 -18.85 9.15
C TRP A 75 -23.47 -19.89 9.91
N LEU A 76 -23.88 -19.59 11.15
CA LEU A 76 -24.77 -20.47 11.91
C LEU A 76 -26.12 -20.65 11.22
N SER A 77 -26.74 -19.58 10.67
CA SER A 77 -27.99 -19.71 9.92
C SER A 77 -27.86 -20.51 8.63
N LEU A 78 -26.66 -20.58 8.04
CA LEU A 78 -26.36 -21.44 6.88
C LEU A 78 -26.10 -22.91 7.27
N GLY A 79 -26.09 -23.23 8.56
CA GLY A 79 -25.80 -24.58 9.07
C GLY A 79 -24.30 -24.89 9.19
N GLU A 80 -23.43 -23.88 9.09
CA GLU A 80 -21.96 -24.02 9.11
C GLU A 80 -21.42 -24.07 10.55
N ASN A 81 -21.97 -24.96 11.38
CA ASN A 81 -21.70 -25.00 12.82
C ASN A 81 -20.25 -25.39 13.14
N VAL A 82 -19.69 -26.36 12.41
CA VAL A 82 -18.33 -26.89 12.66
C VAL A 82 -17.27 -25.82 12.40
N VAL A 83 -17.34 -25.13 11.27
CA VAL A 83 -16.41 -24.03 10.96
C VAL A 83 -16.60 -22.85 11.93
N VAL A 84 -17.81 -22.57 12.41
CA VAL A 84 -18.04 -21.50 13.40
C VAL A 84 -17.35 -21.82 14.73
N SER A 85 -17.49 -23.05 15.24
CA SER A 85 -16.83 -23.49 16.47
C SER A 85 -15.31 -23.39 16.33
N TRP A 86 -14.77 -23.96 15.25
CA TRP A 86 -13.35 -23.86 14.92
C TRP A 86 -12.87 -22.40 14.84
N PHE A 87 -13.60 -21.54 14.14
CA PHE A 87 -13.21 -20.14 13.97
C PHE A 87 -13.20 -19.37 15.29
N LYS A 88 -14.19 -19.65 16.18
CA LYS A 88 -14.26 -19.05 17.50
C LYS A 88 -13.05 -19.41 18.36
N GLU A 89 -12.67 -20.68 18.37
CA GLU A 89 -11.54 -21.19 19.14
C GLU A 89 -10.20 -20.66 18.58
N GLU A 90 -9.99 -20.79 17.28
CA GLU A 90 -8.70 -20.52 16.64
C GLU A 90 -8.42 -19.04 16.42
N TYR A 91 -9.44 -18.24 16.10
CA TYR A 91 -9.25 -16.88 15.58
C TYR A 91 -10.10 -15.81 16.23
N LEU A 92 -11.00 -16.15 17.17
CA LEU A 92 -11.73 -15.18 18.00
C LEU A 92 -11.42 -15.31 19.50
N SER A 93 -10.63 -16.31 19.90
CA SER A 93 -10.18 -16.45 21.28
C SER A 93 -9.32 -15.27 21.73
N ALA A 94 -9.26 -15.04 23.04
CA ALA A 94 -8.59 -13.88 23.61
C ALA A 94 -7.12 -13.74 23.16
N THR A 95 -6.42 -14.87 23.01
CA THR A 95 -5.02 -14.92 22.55
C THR A 95 -4.88 -14.63 21.06
N TRP A 96 -5.82 -15.08 20.23
CA TRP A 96 -5.61 -15.21 18.78
C TRP A 96 -6.40 -14.22 17.92
N LYS A 97 -7.32 -13.44 18.51
CA LYS A 97 -8.22 -12.51 17.81
C LYS A 97 -7.59 -11.26 17.18
N LEU A 98 -6.30 -11.02 17.41
CA LEU A 98 -5.62 -9.79 16.99
C LEU A 98 -4.91 -9.96 15.64
N TRP A 99 -5.70 -10.02 14.55
CA TRP A 99 -5.22 -10.21 13.17
C TRP A 99 -5.79 -9.21 12.14
N TYR A 100 -6.72 -8.35 12.54
CA TYR A 100 -7.18 -7.23 11.72
C TYR A 100 -6.11 -6.13 11.65
N TYR A 101 -6.04 -5.37 10.55
CA TYR A 101 -4.84 -4.57 10.28
C TYR A 101 -4.57 -3.43 11.30
N THR A 102 -5.59 -2.98 12.03
CA THR A 102 -5.45 -1.96 13.10
C THR A 102 -5.13 -2.56 14.49
N ALA A 103 -5.03 -3.88 14.62
CA ALA A 103 -4.93 -4.57 15.91
C ALA A 103 -3.70 -4.16 16.75
N SER A 104 -2.60 -3.77 16.11
CA SER A 104 -1.40 -3.29 16.79
C SER A 104 -1.59 -1.98 17.53
N ARG A 105 -2.56 -1.15 17.10
CA ARG A 105 -2.72 0.26 17.49
C ARG A 105 -1.48 1.14 17.23
N SER A 106 -0.45 0.58 16.61
CA SER A 106 0.81 1.23 16.31
C SER A 106 1.00 1.23 14.80
N PRO A 107 0.84 2.39 14.14
CA PRO A 107 1.07 2.51 12.70
C PRO A 107 2.48 2.03 12.36
N GLY A 108 2.60 1.26 11.28
CA GLY A 108 3.86 0.66 10.83
C GLY A 108 4.10 -0.74 11.37
N VAL A 109 3.35 -1.13 12.41
CA VAL A 109 3.31 -2.47 12.93
C VAL A 109 1.99 -3.07 12.46
N THR A 110 2.03 -3.95 11.48
CA THR A 110 0.83 -4.65 11.00
C THR A 110 0.96 -6.15 11.28
N PRO A 111 -0.17 -6.88 11.35
CA PRO A 111 -0.16 -8.34 11.37
C PRO A 111 0.21 -8.92 10.00
N ASN A 112 1.29 -8.42 9.38
CA ASN A 112 1.85 -8.92 8.13
C ASN A 112 3.30 -9.37 8.36
N GLN A 113 3.75 -10.29 7.52
CA GLN A 113 5.11 -10.84 7.59
C GLN A 113 5.98 -10.32 6.45
N ASN A 114 5.60 -9.27 5.72
CA ASN A 114 6.33 -8.88 4.50
C ASN A 114 7.81 -8.55 4.80
N ALA A 115 8.07 -7.84 5.91
CA ALA A 115 9.43 -7.54 6.35
C ALA A 115 10.21 -8.82 6.71
N ILE A 116 9.61 -9.72 7.49
CA ILE A 116 10.23 -10.99 7.91
C ILE A 116 10.41 -11.95 6.71
N GLY A 117 9.46 -12.01 5.78
CA GLY A 117 9.51 -12.83 4.58
C GLY A 117 10.55 -12.34 3.59
N SER A 118 10.72 -11.01 3.46
CA SER A 118 11.84 -10.42 2.71
C SER A 118 13.18 -10.79 3.37
N HIS A 119 13.29 -10.61 4.68
CA HIS A 119 14.49 -10.95 5.42
C HIS A 119 14.85 -12.44 5.32
N ASN A 120 13.87 -13.34 5.51
CA ASN A 120 14.07 -14.78 5.35
C ASN A 120 14.49 -15.15 3.92
N ARG A 121 14.00 -14.43 2.91
CA ARG A 121 14.43 -14.62 1.52
C ARG A 121 15.87 -14.16 1.32
N ASP A 122 16.26 -13.03 1.91
CA ASP A 122 17.63 -12.53 1.83
C ASP A 122 18.60 -13.44 2.61
N ILE A 123 18.22 -13.96 3.80
CA ILE A 123 18.97 -15.01 4.51
C ILE A 123 19.14 -16.23 3.61
N LYS A 124 18.06 -16.77 3.03
CA LYS A 124 18.11 -17.93 2.13
C LYS A 124 18.88 -17.68 0.82
N ARG A 125 19.04 -16.41 0.42
CA ARG A 125 19.86 -16.04 -0.75
C ARG A 125 21.34 -16.01 -0.39
N VAL A 126 21.67 -15.51 0.80
CA VAL A 126 23.04 -15.32 1.28
C VAL A 126 23.62 -16.62 1.84
N VAL A 127 22.80 -17.40 2.54
CA VAL A 127 23.16 -18.73 3.06
C VAL A 127 22.88 -19.74 1.95
N ASP A 128 23.94 -20.28 1.36
CA ASP A 128 23.89 -21.35 0.34
C ASP A 128 22.90 -22.46 0.76
N PRO A 129 22.06 -23.00 -0.15
CA PRO A 129 21.14 -24.09 0.15
C PRO A 129 21.79 -25.35 0.77
N ASN A 130 23.12 -25.50 0.72
CA ASN A 130 23.85 -26.62 1.31
C ASN A 130 24.51 -26.33 2.68
N LEU A 131 24.38 -25.12 3.24
CA LEU A 131 25.10 -24.72 4.45
C LEU A 131 24.17 -24.47 5.65
N TYR A 132 24.31 -25.32 6.68
CA TYR A 132 23.87 -25.03 8.04
C TYR A 132 24.68 -23.85 8.59
N ALA A 133 24.21 -22.62 8.37
CA ALA A 133 24.84 -21.44 8.96
C ALA A 133 24.75 -21.50 10.50
N SER A 134 25.89 -21.36 11.19
CA SER A 134 25.91 -21.34 12.66
C SER A 134 25.08 -20.17 13.20
N THR A 135 24.39 -20.36 14.34
CA THR A 135 23.53 -19.35 14.98
C THR A 135 24.24 -18.01 15.17
N LYS A 136 25.58 -18.03 15.36
CA LYS A 136 26.42 -16.83 15.48
C LYS A 136 26.45 -15.97 14.22
N VAL A 137 26.44 -16.57 13.02
CA VAL A 137 26.42 -15.84 11.74
C VAL A 137 25.05 -15.20 11.53
N VAL A 138 23.97 -15.89 11.89
CA VAL A 138 22.60 -15.35 11.84
C VAL A 138 22.41 -14.20 12.83
N MET A 139 22.97 -14.30 14.04
CA MET A 139 22.87 -13.23 15.05
C MET A 139 23.60 -11.95 14.64
N ASN A 140 24.74 -12.04 13.95
CA ASN A 140 25.48 -10.87 13.46
C ASN A 140 24.82 -10.19 12.24
N LEU A 141 23.82 -10.84 11.63
CA LEU A 141 22.99 -10.29 10.55
C LEU A 141 21.67 -9.70 11.06
N ILE A 142 21.43 -9.70 12.37
CA ILE A 142 20.23 -9.10 12.97
C ILE A 142 20.26 -7.59 12.68
N PRO A 143 19.29 -7.05 11.92
CA PRO A 143 19.23 -5.63 11.63
C PRO A 143 19.08 -4.83 12.92
N LYS A 144 19.54 -3.57 12.88
CA LYS A 144 19.16 -2.55 13.88
C LYS A 144 17.64 -2.57 14.11
N PRO A 145 17.14 -2.15 15.28
CA PRO A 145 15.70 -2.05 15.55
C PRO A 145 14.99 -1.39 14.37
N ILE A 146 14.02 -2.11 13.78
CA ILE A 146 13.31 -1.65 12.59
C ILE A 146 12.47 -0.44 13.02
N THR A 147 12.74 0.73 12.46
CA THR A 147 11.84 1.87 12.58
C THR A 147 10.51 1.51 11.91
N PRO A 148 9.35 1.68 12.57
CA PRO A 148 8.05 1.32 12.00
C PRO A 148 7.58 2.34 10.95
N TYR A 149 8.50 3.12 10.38
CA TYR A 149 8.23 4.10 9.35
C TYR A 149 9.49 4.30 8.52
N ALA A 150 9.31 4.77 7.29
CA ALA A 150 10.38 5.19 6.41
C ALA A 150 10.23 6.67 6.07
N GLU A 151 11.35 7.37 6.02
CA GLU A 151 11.48 8.65 5.34
C GLU A 151 11.40 8.44 3.83
N GLY A 152 10.90 9.44 3.10
CA GLY A 152 10.88 9.38 1.64
C GLY A 152 9.73 10.15 1.01
N PRO A 153 9.75 10.27 -0.32
CA PRO A 153 8.71 10.97 -1.05
C PRO A 153 7.38 10.23 -0.92
N VAL A 154 6.29 11.00 -0.87
CA VAL A 154 4.94 10.46 -0.92
C VAL A 154 4.66 9.91 -2.32
N PRO A 155 4.12 8.69 -2.46
CA PRO A 155 3.76 8.17 -3.78
C PRO A 155 2.74 9.06 -4.48
N ILE A 156 2.94 9.35 -5.78
CA ILE A 156 2.03 10.22 -6.55
C ILE A 156 0.56 9.76 -6.52
N GLU A 157 0.32 8.45 -6.54
CA GLU A 157 -1.02 7.87 -6.39
C GLU A 157 -1.68 8.23 -5.05
N CYS A 158 -0.88 8.37 -4.00
CA CYS A 158 -1.34 8.80 -2.69
C CYS A 158 -1.78 10.27 -2.72
N ALA A 159 -1.00 11.12 -3.38
CA ALA A 159 -1.32 12.55 -3.57
C ALA A 159 -2.56 12.76 -4.46
N ARG A 160 -2.64 12.06 -5.61
CA ARG A 160 -3.81 12.10 -6.50
C ARG A 160 -5.09 11.65 -5.79
N LYS A 161 -5.02 10.56 -5.02
CA LYS A 161 -6.16 10.11 -4.23
C LYS A 161 -6.53 11.12 -3.15
N ALA A 162 -5.56 11.77 -2.53
CA ALA A 162 -5.81 12.81 -1.53
C ALA A 162 -6.57 13.99 -2.13
N HIS A 163 -6.18 14.45 -3.33
CA HIS A 163 -6.89 15.50 -4.05
C HIS A 163 -8.38 15.16 -4.27
N ILE A 164 -8.67 13.98 -4.82
CA ILE A 164 -10.08 13.53 -5.01
C ILE A 164 -10.84 13.46 -3.68
N LEU A 165 -10.17 13.04 -2.60
CA LEU A 165 -10.78 12.97 -1.27
C LEU A 165 -11.16 14.33 -0.68
N THR A 166 -10.55 15.42 -1.16
CA THR A 166 -10.92 16.80 -0.78
C THR A 166 -12.13 17.33 -1.55
N GLU A 167 -12.63 16.60 -2.55
CA GLU A 167 -13.84 16.99 -3.27
C GLU A 167 -15.10 16.84 -2.40
N ASN A 168 -16.11 17.66 -2.70
CA ASN A 168 -17.38 17.67 -1.98
C ASN A 168 -18.05 16.28 -1.99
N GLY A 169 -18.52 15.86 -0.82
CA GLY A 169 -19.17 14.57 -0.62
C GLY A 169 -18.22 13.40 -0.35
N ASN A 170 -16.90 13.56 -0.51
CA ASN A 170 -15.92 12.52 -0.17
C ASN A 170 -15.42 12.56 1.27
N PHE A 171 -15.68 13.65 2.00
CA PHE A 171 -15.29 13.79 3.39
C PHE A 171 -16.41 14.38 4.26
N TRP A 172 -16.35 14.10 5.57
CA TRP A 172 -17.29 14.63 6.56
C TRP A 172 -16.57 14.94 7.88
N PRO A 173 -16.53 16.21 8.33
CA PRO A 173 -15.89 16.59 9.59
C PRO A 173 -16.74 16.20 10.80
N LEU A 174 -16.12 15.59 11.80
CA LEU A 174 -16.74 15.29 13.09
C LEU A 174 -16.38 16.35 14.12
N ILE A 175 -17.37 17.18 14.44
CA ILE A 175 -17.22 18.31 15.35
C ILE A 175 -17.58 17.89 16.78
N ASN A 176 -16.67 18.10 17.72
CA ASN A 176 -17.00 18.05 19.14
C ASN A 176 -17.74 19.34 19.52
N ARG A 177 -19.05 19.22 19.75
CA ARG A 177 -19.94 20.35 20.07
C ARG A 177 -19.55 21.11 21.34
N GLN A 178 -18.90 20.48 22.31
CA GLN A 178 -18.47 21.14 23.55
C GLN A 178 -17.26 22.06 23.33
N ARG A 179 -16.41 21.72 22.35
CA ARG A 179 -15.18 22.47 22.05
C ARG A 179 -15.27 23.25 20.74
N SER A 180 -16.40 23.17 20.04
CA SER A 180 -16.63 23.73 18.70
C SER A 180 -15.48 23.46 17.73
N LYS A 181 -14.92 22.26 17.79
CA LYS A 181 -13.69 21.91 17.09
C LYS A 181 -13.80 20.56 16.38
N VAL A 182 -13.24 20.49 15.18
CA VAL A 182 -13.11 19.23 14.43
C VAL A 182 -12.17 18.30 15.20
N THR A 183 -12.65 17.10 15.52
CA THR A 183 -11.88 16.07 16.25
C THR A 183 -11.50 14.90 15.38
N ALA A 184 -12.18 14.73 14.25
CA ALA A 184 -11.85 13.75 13.25
C ALA A 184 -12.49 14.12 11.92
N ILE A 185 -12.02 13.51 10.83
CA ILE A 185 -12.61 13.62 9.50
C ILE A 185 -12.85 12.20 8.97
N LEU A 186 -14.06 11.96 8.47
CA LEU A 186 -14.42 10.75 7.76
C LEU A 186 -14.14 10.92 6.27
N PHE A 187 -13.74 9.83 5.62
CA PHE A 187 -13.45 9.80 4.18
C PHE A 187 -14.06 8.56 3.54
N ASN A 188 -14.55 8.70 2.31
CA ASN A 188 -15.01 7.59 1.49
C ASN A 188 -13.86 6.62 1.17
N ILE A 189 -14.13 5.31 1.20
CA ILE A 189 -13.20 4.34 0.62
C ILE A 189 -13.23 4.41 -0.91
N ARG A 190 -12.21 3.82 -1.55
CA ARG A 190 -12.09 3.78 -3.02
C ARG A 190 -13.33 3.21 -3.72
N ALA A 191 -14.03 2.25 -3.11
CA ALA A 191 -15.18 1.57 -3.73
C ALA A 191 -16.41 2.48 -3.91
N VAL A 192 -16.51 3.57 -3.14
CA VAL A 192 -17.67 4.50 -3.14
C VAL A 192 -17.25 5.97 -3.33
N MET A 193 -15.99 6.20 -3.68
CA MET A 193 -15.41 7.53 -3.82
C MET A 193 -15.96 8.26 -5.06
N ILE A 194 -16.45 9.48 -4.87
CA ILE A 194 -16.87 10.40 -5.94
C ILE A 194 -15.63 10.90 -6.69
N GLY A 195 -15.70 11.08 -8.01
CA GLY A 195 -14.55 11.48 -8.84
C GLY A 195 -13.51 10.36 -9.07
N GLY A 196 -13.70 9.21 -8.42
CA GLY A 196 -12.84 8.04 -8.57
C GLY A 196 -13.30 7.05 -9.64
N LYS A 197 -12.79 5.81 -9.55
CA LYS A 197 -13.18 4.67 -10.40
C LYS A 197 -14.30 3.81 -9.77
N ALA A 198 -15.11 4.40 -8.89
CA ALA A 198 -16.18 3.69 -8.19
C ALA A 198 -17.32 3.38 -9.17
N VAL A 199 -17.88 2.17 -9.12
CA VAL A 199 -19.06 1.81 -9.93
C VAL A 199 -20.29 2.55 -9.43
N ASN A 200 -20.45 2.61 -8.10
CA ASN A 200 -21.54 3.31 -7.43
C ASN A 200 -20.94 4.31 -6.43
N PRO A 201 -20.51 5.51 -6.87
CA PRO A 201 -20.04 6.54 -5.97
C PRO A 201 -21.18 6.98 -5.04
N THR A 202 -20.88 7.21 -3.76
CA THR A 202 -21.90 7.56 -2.76
C THR A 202 -21.37 8.65 -1.83
N PRO A 203 -22.02 9.83 -1.75
CA PRO A 203 -21.60 10.89 -0.85
C PRO A 203 -21.71 10.45 0.61
N ILE A 204 -20.85 11.00 1.47
CA ILE A 204 -21.00 10.84 2.91
C ILE A 204 -22.16 11.73 3.37
N ASP A 205 -23.09 11.13 4.12
CA ASP A 205 -24.22 11.81 4.75
C ASP A 205 -24.23 11.55 6.28
N ALA A 206 -25.21 12.15 6.96
CA ALA A 206 -25.34 12.07 8.41
C ALA A 206 -25.64 10.64 8.90
N ASP A 207 -26.44 9.88 8.18
CA ASP A 207 -26.87 8.53 8.57
C ASP A 207 -25.72 7.54 8.46
N ARG A 208 -25.00 7.55 7.32
CA ARG A 208 -23.78 6.75 7.11
C ARG A 208 -22.72 7.11 8.14
N THR A 209 -22.57 8.40 8.45
CA THR A 209 -21.65 8.88 9.48
C THR A 209 -22.00 8.32 10.86
N GLN A 210 -23.27 8.42 11.25
CA GLN A 210 -23.74 7.96 12.55
C GLN A 210 -23.58 6.44 12.69
N MET A 211 -24.00 5.68 11.68
CA MET A 211 -23.89 4.22 11.64
C MET A 211 -22.43 3.76 11.76
N TYR A 212 -21.51 4.40 11.03
CA TYR A 212 -20.09 4.10 11.11
C TYR A 212 -19.49 4.45 12.49
N VAL A 213 -19.83 5.60 13.06
CA VAL A 213 -19.37 5.99 14.40
C VAL A 213 -19.89 5.03 15.47
N ASP A 214 -21.10 4.52 15.31
CA ASP A 214 -21.74 3.58 16.22
C ASP A 214 -21.10 2.20 16.16
N SER A 215 -20.78 1.69 14.97
CA SER A 215 -20.06 0.42 14.82
C SER A 215 -18.71 0.43 15.52
N ARG A 216 -18.02 1.56 15.48
CA ARG A 216 -16.74 1.74 16.20
C ARG A 216 -16.87 1.78 17.71
N LYS A 217 -18.07 2.03 18.23
CA LYS A 217 -18.42 1.94 19.66
C LYS A 217 -18.99 0.57 20.02
N GLY A 218 -19.03 -0.37 19.08
CA GLY A 218 -19.59 -1.71 19.28
C GLY A 218 -21.11 -1.77 19.17
N ARG A 219 -21.74 -0.73 18.59
CA ARG A 219 -23.20 -0.68 18.35
C ARG A 219 -23.47 -1.01 16.88
N GLN A 220 -24.50 -1.81 16.62
CA GLN A 220 -24.89 -2.21 15.27
C GLN A 220 -26.40 -2.08 15.10
N ASN A 221 -26.87 -1.94 13.86
CA ASN A 221 -28.29 -2.05 13.57
C ASN A 221 -28.76 -3.49 13.84
N GLN A 222 -29.93 -3.66 14.47
CA GLN A 222 -30.47 -4.97 14.80
C GLN A 222 -30.94 -5.76 13.57
N GLU A 223 -31.33 -5.04 12.52
CA GLU A 223 -31.81 -5.60 11.25
C GLU A 223 -30.67 -6.06 10.34
N ASP A 224 -29.44 -5.58 10.58
CA ASP A 224 -28.31 -5.90 9.72
C ASP A 224 -27.86 -7.35 9.88
N GLY A 225 -27.54 -7.96 8.73
CA GLY A 225 -26.88 -9.25 8.61
C GLY A 225 -25.47 -9.12 8.07
N ALA A 226 -24.88 -10.25 7.66
CA ALA A 226 -23.54 -10.26 7.09
C ALA A 226 -23.47 -9.63 5.68
N GLU A 227 -24.60 -9.53 4.97
CA GLU A 227 -24.70 -8.95 3.62
C GLU A 227 -24.49 -7.43 3.64
N GLN A 228 -24.96 -6.76 4.68
CA GLN A 228 -24.85 -5.31 4.85
C GLN A 228 -23.45 -4.88 5.31
N VAL A 229 -22.59 -5.83 5.71
CA VAL A 229 -21.30 -5.51 6.35
C VAL A 229 -20.44 -4.58 5.51
N GLU A 230 -20.30 -4.87 4.22
CA GLU A 230 -19.46 -4.05 3.35
C GLU A 230 -20.02 -2.63 3.21
N GLN A 231 -21.32 -2.51 2.94
CA GLN A 231 -21.98 -1.22 2.65
C GLN A 231 -22.10 -0.34 3.88
N HIS A 232 -22.51 -0.91 5.02
CA HIS A 232 -22.82 -0.15 6.23
C HIS A 232 -21.59 0.15 7.08
N TYR A 233 -20.63 -0.77 7.13
CA TYR A 233 -19.56 -0.71 8.13
C TYR A 233 -18.16 -0.52 7.55
N LEU A 234 -17.95 -0.80 6.26
CA LEU A 234 -16.62 -0.78 5.65
C LEU A 234 -16.45 0.28 4.55
N THR A 235 -17.43 1.17 4.35
CA THR A 235 -17.37 2.20 3.30
C THR A 235 -16.64 3.48 3.68
N LEU A 236 -16.21 3.64 4.94
CA LEU A 236 -15.55 4.85 5.43
C LEU A 236 -14.22 4.57 6.12
N HIS A 237 -13.34 5.57 6.10
CA HIS A 237 -12.13 5.66 6.92
C HIS A 237 -12.21 6.89 7.83
N LEU A 238 -11.58 6.82 9.00
CA LEU A 238 -11.52 7.90 9.97
C LEU A 238 -10.07 8.37 10.14
N VAL A 239 -9.86 9.68 10.07
CA VAL A 239 -8.65 10.35 10.55
C VAL A 239 -8.97 11.08 11.83
N GLN A 240 -8.39 10.64 12.95
CA GLN A 240 -8.52 11.31 14.24
C GLN A 240 -7.48 12.43 14.37
N LEU A 241 -7.92 13.61 14.79
CA LEU A 241 -7.07 14.76 15.12
C LEU A 241 -6.76 14.73 16.61
N ARG A 242 -5.49 14.49 16.96
CA ARG A 242 -5.01 14.27 18.34
C ARG A 242 -4.27 15.47 18.91
N SER A 243 -3.69 16.32 18.07
CA SER A 243 -2.94 17.52 18.46
C SER A 243 -3.30 18.70 17.55
N ASP A 244 -3.11 19.92 18.08
CA ASP A 244 -3.26 21.20 17.36
C ASP A 244 -1.92 21.76 16.86
N GLU A 245 -0.84 20.98 16.97
CA GLU A 245 0.45 21.32 16.39
C GLU A 245 0.28 21.75 14.92
N SER A 246 0.62 23.00 14.60
CA SER A 246 0.64 23.46 13.21
C SER A 246 1.64 22.64 12.39
N PHE A 247 1.30 22.38 11.15
CA PHE A 247 2.14 21.61 10.25
C PHE A 247 2.22 22.36 8.93
N GLU A 248 3.44 22.62 8.45
CA GLU A 248 3.69 23.15 7.12
C GLU A 248 4.77 22.28 6.50
N HIS A 249 4.50 21.79 5.30
CA HIS A 249 5.43 20.94 4.56
C HIS A 249 5.64 21.48 3.17
N ASN A 250 6.91 21.43 2.74
CA ASN A 250 7.27 21.95 1.44
C ASN A 250 7.58 20.80 0.46
N TRP A 251 8.61 19.94 0.62
CA TRP A 251 8.88 18.93 -0.44
C TRP A 251 9.85 17.78 -0.06
N SER A 252 10.14 17.55 1.23
CA SER A 252 10.92 16.39 1.70
C SER A 252 10.57 16.01 3.14
N TRP A 253 10.14 14.77 3.39
CA TRP A 253 9.66 14.34 4.71
C TRP A 253 10.81 13.90 5.62
N SER A 254 11.16 14.75 6.57
CA SER A 254 12.11 14.46 7.65
C SER A 254 11.50 13.58 8.74
N GLU A 255 12.32 12.85 9.49
CA GLU A 255 11.90 12.11 10.69
C GLU A 255 11.07 12.98 11.65
N LYS A 256 11.47 14.25 11.82
CA LYS A 256 10.76 15.20 12.69
C LYS A 256 9.32 15.40 12.24
N GLU A 257 9.09 15.61 10.94
CA GLU A 257 7.75 15.77 10.36
C GLU A 257 6.94 14.48 10.47
N VAL A 258 7.55 13.34 10.17
CA VAL A 258 6.93 12.01 10.33
C VAL A 258 6.42 11.82 11.76
N LEU A 259 7.26 12.12 12.75
CA LEU A 259 6.90 12.02 14.17
C LEU A 259 5.81 13.03 14.56
N THR A 260 5.82 14.24 14.00
CA THR A 260 4.75 15.23 14.20
C THR A 260 3.42 14.73 13.65
N ILE A 261 3.39 14.19 12.43
CA ILE A 261 2.17 13.60 11.85
C ILE A 261 1.65 12.46 12.73
N ARG A 262 2.51 11.57 13.20
CA ARG A 262 2.12 10.45 14.09
C ARG A 262 1.56 10.90 15.43
N ARG A 263 1.99 12.06 15.97
CA ARG A 263 1.43 12.65 17.18
C ARG A 263 0.11 13.38 16.90
N LYS A 264 0.05 14.12 15.79
CA LYS A 264 -1.07 14.97 15.40
C LYS A 264 -2.27 14.18 14.90
N MET A 265 -2.06 13.10 14.15
CA MET A 265 -3.12 12.40 13.44
C MET A 265 -3.01 10.87 13.54
N LEU A 266 -4.17 10.21 13.49
CA LEU A 266 -4.25 8.76 13.41
C LEU A 266 -5.31 8.36 12.37
N CYS A 267 -4.87 7.78 11.26
CA CYS A 267 -5.79 7.21 10.28
C CYS A 267 -5.99 5.71 10.54
N ASP A 268 -7.20 5.24 10.32
CA ASP A 268 -7.55 3.83 10.46
C ASP A 268 -7.51 3.04 9.15
N CYS A 269 -6.89 3.59 8.10
CA CYS A 269 -6.81 2.90 6.82
C CYS A 269 -5.58 2.00 6.76
N LYS A 270 -5.66 0.96 5.93
CA LYS A 270 -4.56 0.03 5.69
C LYS A 270 -3.27 0.75 5.30
N GLY A 271 -3.34 1.72 4.39
CA GLY A 271 -2.15 2.44 3.90
C GLY A 271 -1.38 3.15 5.02
N PHE A 272 -2.07 3.74 5.99
CA PHE A 272 -1.41 4.41 7.12
C PHE A 272 -0.73 3.41 8.06
N TYR A 273 -1.33 2.25 8.29
CA TYR A 273 -0.72 1.20 9.09
C TYR A 273 0.44 0.51 8.37
N GLU A 274 0.42 0.44 7.03
CA GLU A 274 1.53 -0.13 6.24
C GLU A 274 2.73 0.82 6.15
N THR A 275 2.51 2.12 5.98
CA THR A 275 3.61 3.12 5.91
C THR A 275 4.07 3.58 7.29
N GLY A 276 3.17 3.49 8.28
CA GLY A 276 3.36 3.95 9.64
C GLY A 276 3.09 5.42 9.88
N TRP A 277 2.79 6.23 8.88
CA TRP A 277 2.57 7.66 9.14
C TRP A 277 1.85 8.42 8.03
N ILE A 278 1.83 7.91 6.79
CA ILE A 278 1.26 8.63 5.66
C ILE A 278 0.28 7.79 4.87
N CYS A 279 -0.82 8.41 4.47
CA CYS A 279 -1.77 7.85 3.52
C CYS A 279 -2.55 8.99 2.85
N ALA A 280 -3.36 8.65 1.85
CA ALA A 280 -4.13 9.65 1.12
C ALA A 280 -5.09 10.44 2.04
N HIS A 281 -5.64 9.82 3.09
CA HIS A 281 -6.53 10.50 4.02
C HIS A 281 -5.78 11.49 4.93
N ILE A 282 -4.53 11.19 5.31
CA ILE A 282 -3.68 12.13 6.06
C ILE A 282 -3.37 13.35 5.19
N LEU A 283 -2.96 13.15 3.95
CA LEU A 283 -2.70 14.24 3.01
C LEU A 283 -3.94 15.08 2.72
N ALA A 284 -5.10 14.42 2.53
CA ALA A 284 -6.36 15.12 2.34
C ALA A 284 -6.76 15.92 3.58
N THR A 285 -6.50 15.39 4.78
CA THR A 285 -6.73 16.11 6.04
C THR A 285 -5.84 17.34 6.16
N LEU A 286 -4.55 17.22 5.81
CA LEU A 286 -3.64 18.37 5.79
C LEU A 286 -4.12 19.43 4.79
N ALA A 287 -4.54 19.02 3.60
CA ALA A 287 -5.07 19.93 2.57
C ALA A 287 -6.37 20.62 3.00
N ILE A 288 -7.29 19.91 3.64
CA ILE A 288 -8.53 20.49 4.20
C ILE A 288 -8.23 21.52 5.30
N ASN A 289 -7.10 21.36 6.00
CA ASN A 289 -6.66 22.27 7.05
C ASN A 289 -5.70 23.36 6.54
N ASP A 290 -5.49 23.49 5.22
CA ASP A 290 -4.53 24.41 4.60
C ASP A 290 -3.06 24.23 5.07
N GLU A 291 -2.71 23.02 5.54
CA GLU A 291 -1.37 22.66 6.06
C GLU A 291 -0.48 22.01 4.99
N PHE A 292 -1.05 21.68 3.84
CA PHE A 292 -0.37 21.03 2.72
C PHE A 292 -1.13 21.25 1.42
N THR A 293 -0.46 21.74 0.39
CA THR A 293 -1.05 21.77 -0.96
C THR A 293 -0.68 20.47 -1.67
N PRO A 294 -1.65 19.60 -2.02
CA PRO A 294 -1.37 18.45 -2.86
C PRO A 294 -0.79 18.97 -4.17
N PRO A 295 0.42 18.56 -4.57
CA PRO A 295 1.01 19.03 -5.81
C PRO A 295 0.05 18.72 -6.95
N LEU A 296 -0.22 19.71 -7.80
CA LEU A 296 -0.77 19.45 -9.12
C LEU A 296 0.16 18.40 -9.77
N ALA A 297 -0.42 17.51 -10.58
CA ALA A 297 0.28 16.36 -11.15
C ALA A 297 1.61 16.68 -11.89
N ALA A 298 1.92 17.96 -12.11
CA ALA A 298 3.12 18.48 -12.75
C ALA A 298 4.36 18.67 -11.83
N GLU A 299 4.24 18.79 -10.50
CA GLU A 299 5.37 19.24 -9.65
C GLU A 299 6.05 18.17 -8.79
N ILE A 300 5.58 16.91 -8.77
CA ILE A 300 6.30 15.87 -8.04
C ILE A 300 7.49 15.39 -8.89
N VAL A 301 8.67 15.92 -8.58
CA VAL A 301 9.97 15.32 -8.91
C VAL A 301 9.90 13.81 -8.62
N THR A 302 9.84 13.02 -9.68
CA THR A 302 9.73 11.57 -9.64
C THR A 302 11.02 10.98 -9.08
N ARG A 303 11.11 10.83 -7.75
CA ARG A 303 12.08 9.89 -7.18
C ARG A 303 11.66 8.48 -7.62
N SER A 304 12.41 7.95 -8.57
CA SER A 304 12.21 6.65 -9.19
C SER A 304 11.89 5.57 -8.16
N LYS A 305 10.78 4.84 -8.39
CA LYS A 305 10.57 3.55 -7.76
C LYS A 305 11.67 2.63 -8.28
N THR A 306 12.58 2.21 -7.40
CA THR A 306 13.39 1.00 -7.57
C THR A 306 12.47 -0.18 -7.84
N THR A 307 12.17 -0.40 -9.12
CA THR A 307 11.40 -1.52 -9.59
C THR A 307 12.41 -2.63 -9.75
N ARG A 308 12.58 -3.45 -8.70
CA ARG A 308 13.34 -4.71 -8.79
C ARG A 308 12.83 -5.46 -10.02
N PRO A 309 13.68 -5.76 -11.02
CA PRO A 309 13.27 -6.61 -12.12
C PRO A 309 12.82 -7.95 -11.56
N SER A 310 11.59 -8.35 -11.86
CA SER A 310 11.16 -9.73 -11.68
C SER A 310 12.08 -10.59 -12.54
N THR A 311 12.98 -11.35 -11.93
CA THR A 311 13.75 -12.40 -12.60
C THR A 311 12.78 -13.46 -13.13
N LYS A 312 12.28 -13.24 -14.34
CA LYS A 312 11.75 -14.30 -15.20
C LYS A 312 12.86 -14.67 -16.17
N ASN A 313 13.10 -15.97 -16.24
CA ASN A 313 14.18 -16.62 -16.95
C ASN A 313 14.42 -16.03 -18.34
N ALA A 314 15.71 -15.85 -18.66
CA ALA A 314 16.18 -15.58 -20.01
C ALA A 314 15.85 -16.79 -20.90
N GLY A 315 15.21 -16.52 -22.03
CA GLY A 315 14.97 -17.50 -23.08
C GLY A 315 14.27 -16.86 -24.28
N GLY A 316 15.05 -16.59 -25.33
CA GLY A 316 14.56 -16.49 -26.71
C GLY A 316 13.88 -15.19 -27.11
N GLU A 317 14.36 -14.63 -28.22
CA GLU A 317 13.76 -13.55 -29.00
C GLU A 317 12.22 -13.63 -29.04
N THR A 318 11.55 -12.68 -28.38
CA THR A 318 10.16 -12.39 -28.69
C THR A 318 9.94 -10.88 -28.62
N LYS A 319 9.53 -10.31 -29.76
CA LYS A 319 9.17 -8.90 -29.97
C LYS A 319 7.91 -8.47 -29.19
N SER A 320 7.60 -9.08 -28.05
CA SER A 320 6.35 -8.91 -27.28
C SER A 320 6.54 -8.70 -25.77
N GLY A 321 7.78 -8.49 -25.31
CA GLY A 321 8.10 -8.17 -23.92
C GLY A 321 7.63 -6.78 -23.45
N GLN A 322 7.74 -6.47 -22.16
CA GLN A 322 7.33 -5.16 -21.59
C GLN A 322 8.08 -3.95 -22.18
N TYR A 323 9.22 -4.20 -22.84
CA TYR A 323 10.05 -3.20 -23.52
C TYR A 323 9.89 -3.24 -25.05
N SER A 324 8.83 -3.84 -25.60
CA SER A 324 8.53 -3.74 -27.03
C SER A 324 8.07 -2.33 -27.37
N VAL A 325 8.48 -1.78 -28.52
CA VAL A 325 8.14 -0.42 -28.97
C VAL A 325 6.65 -0.05 -28.78
N PRO A 326 5.66 -0.89 -29.19
CA PRO A 326 4.24 -0.53 -29.01
C PRO A 326 3.81 -0.35 -27.54
N LYS A 327 4.37 -1.16 -26.62
CA LYS A 327 4.07 -1.09 -25.19
C LYS A 327 4.81 0.05 -24.52
N LEU A 328 6.00 0.39 -25.01
CA LEU A 328 6.76 1.55 -24.58
C LEU A 328 6.04 2.83 -24.99
N ILE A 329 5.52 2.91 -26.21
CA ILE A 329 4.68 4.03 -26.65
C ILE A 329 3.45 4.16 -25.74
N GLU A 330 2.68 3.08 -25.51
CA GLU A 330 1.52 3.11 -24.60
C GLU A 330 1.90 3.60 -23.18
N LYS A 331 3.05 3.16 -22.65
CA LYS A 331 3.57 3.56 -21.35
C LYS A 331 4.03 5.02 -21.32
N LEU A 332 4.73 5.49 -22.36
CA LEU A 332 5.24 6.85 -22.47
C LEU A 332 4.08 7.84 -22.70
N THR A 333 3.03 7.45 -23.44
CA THR A 333 1.82 8.26 -23.60
C THR A 333 1.05 8.38 -22.28
N SER A 334 0.91 7.28 -21.52
CA SER A 334 0.16 7.28 -20.26
C SER A 334 0.95 7.81 -19.06
N SER A 335 2.28 7.75 -19.11
CA SER A 335 3.18 8.16 -18.03
C SER A 335 4.54 8.62 -18.60
N PRO A 336 4.60 9.83 -19.20
CA PRO A 336 5.80 10.31 -19.88
C PRO A 336 7.01 10.48 -18.95
N GLY A 337 6.76 10.79 -17.68
CA GLY A 337 7.81 10.91 -16.65
C GLY A 337 8.38 9.57 -16.14
N SER A 338 7.88 8.42 -16.61
CA SER A 338 8.25 7.11 -16.05
C SER A 338 9.67 6.63 -16.40
N VAL A 339 10.35 7.33 -17.32
CA VAL A 339 11.68 6.98 -17.86
C VAL A 339 12.74 8.05 -17.61
N ILE A 340 12.41 9.12 -16.88
CA ILE A 340 13.38 10.17 -16.50
C ILE A 340 14.47 9.53 -15.61
N GLU A 341 15.71 9.99 -15.77
CA GLU A 341 16.94 9.47 -15.16
C GLU A 341 17.34 8.06 -15.62
N TRP A 342 16.68 7.49 -16.63
CA TRP A 342 17.15 6.23 -17.18
C TRP A 342 18.40 6.45 -18.02
N TYR A 343 19.38 5.58 -17.82
CA TYR A 343 20.58 5.48 -18.63
C TYR A 343 20.26 4.74 -19.93
N VAL A 344 20.55 5.37 -21.06
CA VAL A 344 20.27 4.83 -22.40
C VAL A 344 21.53 4.66 -23.21
N LEU A 345 21.51 3.67 -24.09
CA LEU A 345 22.51 3.44 -25.14
C LEU A 345 21.95 3.91 -26.47
N ILE A 346 22.57 4.93 -27.05
CA ILE A 346 22.23 5.43 -28.37
C ILE A 346 23.35 5.07 -29.33
N ARG A 347 23.01 4.32 -30.38
CA ARG A 347 23.94 3.99 -31.46
C ARG A 347 23.95 5.13 -32.47
N ARG A 348 25.09 5.80 -32.65
CA ARG A 348 25.28 6.81 -33.70
C ARG A 348 26.39 6.40 -34.66
N GLU A 349 26.21 6.74 -35.93
CA GLU A 349 27.26 6.59 -36.93
C GLU A 349 28.32 7.68 -36.74
N SER A 350 29.59 7.29 -36.69
CA SER A 350 30.69 8.26 -36.59
C SER A 350 30.79 9.05 -37.89
N LEU A 351 30.84 10.38 -37.80
CA LEU A 351 30.97 11.32 -38.95
C LEU A 351 32.23 11.10 -39.82
N GLY A 352 33.10 10.14 -39.47
CA GLY A 352 34.32 9.78 -40.19
C GLY A 352 34.38 8.34 -40.72
N GLY A 353 33.25 7.63 -40.85
CA GLY A 353 33.20 6.34 -41.55
C GLY A 353 33.77 5.12 -40.81
N SER A 354 34.27 5.26 -39.58
CA SER A 354 34.77 4.14 -38.78
C SER A 354 33.71 3.62 -37.79
N GLY A 355 32.71 2.89 -38.28
CA GLY A 355 31.77 2.11 -37.46
C GLY A 355 30.82 2.92 -36.57
N ALA A 356 29.70 2.29 -36.21
CA ALA A 356 28.75 2.85 -35.27
C ALA A 356 29.33 2.78 -33.85
N LYS A 357 29.28 3.89 -33.11
CA LYS A 357 29.68 3.95 -31.70
C LYS A 357 28.43 4.08 -30.83
N ASN A 358 28.48 3.41 -29.69
CA ASN A 358 27.47 3.53 -28.66
C ASN A 358 27.81 4.70 -27.74
N PHE A 359 26.85 5.60 -27.57
CA PHE A 359 26.93 6.73 -26.66
C PHE A 359 26.01 6.45 -25.46
N THR A 360 26.52 6.72 -24.26
CA THR A 360 25.73 6.65 -23.03
C THR A 360 25.16 8.03 -22.73
N GLY A 361 23.88 8.05 -22.34
CA GLY A 361 23.21 9.28 -21.95
C GLY A 361 22.15 9.02 -20.90
N VAL A 362 21.69 10.10 -20.27
CA VAL A 362 20.63 10.08 -19.26
C VAL A 362 19.43 10.85 -19.78
N ILE A 363 18.25 10.25 -19.70
CA ILE A 363 16.99 10.92 -20.04
C ILE A 363 16.72 12.02 -19.00
N ARG A 364 16.61 13.26 -19.43
CA ARG A 364 16.31 14.45 -18.60
C ARG A 364 14.86 14.91 -18.78
N PRO A 365 14.31 15.66 -17.81
CA PRO A 365 12.99 16.30 -17.93
C PRO A 365 12.94 17.29 -19.12
N TRP A 366 11.75 17.52 -19.65
CA TRP A 366 11.49 18.27 -20.89
C TRP A 366 10.92 19.68 -20.70
N GLU A 367 10.93 20.48 -21.78
CA GLU A 367 10.07 21.67 -21.98
C GLU A 367 8.89 21.32 -22.90
N GLU A 368 7.73 21.95 -22.70
CA GLU A 368 6.51 21.72 -23.47
C GLU A 368 6.54 22.55 -24.76
N GLY A 369 6.51 21.89 -25.92
CA GLY A 369 6.41 22.52 -27.24
C GLY A 369 5.22 21.95 -28.02
N ASP A 370 4.31 22.82 -28.46
CA ASP A 370 3.23 22.56 -29.42
C ASP A 370 2.52 21.19 -29.27
N GLU A 371 1.95 20.93 -28.08
CA GLU A 371 1.08 19.77 -27.79
C GLU A 371 1.74 18.37 -27.95
N LYS A 372 3.07 18.28 -28.01
CA LYS A 372 3.81 17.00 -28.07
C LYS A 372 4.87 16.89 -26.97
N TYR A 373 5.04 15.68 -26.44
CA TYR A 373 6.10 15.37 -25.47
C TYR A 373 7.39 15.02 -26.23
N PHE A 374 8.47 15.71 -25.90
CA PHE A 374 9.82 15.37 -26.32
C PHE A 374 10.67 15.05 -25.10
N TRP A 375 11.67 14.17 -25.22
CA TRP A 375 12.60 13.85 -24.15
C TRP A 375 14.00 14.30 -24.53
N VAL A 376 14.69 14.96 -23.62
CA VAL A 376 16.09 15.37 -23.83
C VAL A 376 17.01 14.31 -23.25
N VAL A 377 17.88 13.72 -24.06
CA VAL A 377 18.95 12.83 -23.59
C VAL A 377 20.24 13.63 -23.47
N GLY A 378 20.72 13.80 -22.24
CA GLY A 378 22.01 14.40 -21.96
C GLY A 378 23.13 13.37 -22.01
N PHE A 379 24.12 13.56 -22.87
CA PHE A 379 25.25 12.64 -23.01
C PHE A 379 26.33 12.91 -21.96
N ASP A 380 26.97 11.85 -21.47
CA ASP A 380 28.00 11.96 -20.43
C ASP A 380 29.20 12.80 -20.90
N HIS A 381 29.70 13.67 -20.00
CA HIS A 381 30.94 14.45 -20.17
C HIS A 381 31.05 15.31 -21.44
N GLY A 382 29.93 15.71 -22.06
CA GLY A 382 29.96 16.52 -23.28
C GLY A 382 30.44 15.75 -24.52
N ALA A 383 30.33 14.42 -24.50
CA ALA A 383 30.73 13.55 -25.61
C ALA A 383 29.92 13.78 -26.91
N ALA A 384 28.72 14.36 -26.79
CA ALA A 384 27.86 14.80 -27.89
C ALA A 384 26.86 15.87 -27.39
N PRO A 385 26.31 16.72 -28.27
CA PRO A 385 25.21 17.61 -27.90
C PRO A 385 23.97 16.80 -27.49
N ASP A 386 23.22 17.33 -26.51
CA ASP A 386 21.96 16.77 -26.03
C ASP A 386 21.00 16.50 -27.20
N ALA A 387 20.30 15.37 -27.14
CA ALA A 387 19.38 14.95 -28.19
C ALA A 387 17.93 15.12 -27.72
N GLU A 388 17.14 15.87 -28.47
CA GLU A 388 15.69 15.89 -28.32
C GLU A 388 15.11 14.72 -29.12
N LEU A 389 14.28 13.91 -28.46
CA LEU A 389 13.70 12.68 -29.01
C LEU A 389 12.19 12.71 -28.88
N ASP A 390 11.48 12.30 -29.93
CA ASP A 390 10.05 12.04 -29.85
C ASP A 390 9.73 10.69 -29.17
N ILE A 391 8.44 10.38 -29.04
CA ILE A 391 7.97 9.19 -28.33
C ILE A 391 8.34 7.89 -29.05
N GLU A 392 8.34 7.88 -30.38
CA GLU A 392 8.74 6.73 -31.19
C GLU A 392 10.26 6.50 -31.09
N GLU A 393 11.05 7.55 -31.28
CA GLU A 393 12.52 7.51 -31.19
C GLU A 393 12.99 7.04 -29.82
N LEU A 394 12.37 7.53 -28.75
CA LEU A 394 12.70 7.11 -27.40
C LEU A 394 12.33 5.64 -27.14
N ALA A 395 11.16 5.20 -27.62
CA ALA A 395 10.72 3.81 -27.48
C ALA A 395 11.67 2.84 -28.20
N GLU A 396 12.23 3.22 -29.35
CA GLU A 396 13.24 2.45 -30.08
C GLU A 396 14.56 2.37 -29.30
N ILE A 397 15.03 3.48 -28.74
CA ILE A 397 16.26 3.52 -27.93
C ILE A 397 16.14 2.65 -26.66
N LEU A 398 14.99 2.69 -25.98
CA LEU A 398 14.72 1.85 -24.81
C LEU A 398 14.61 0.37 -25.19
N ASN A 399 14.01 0.07 -26.34
CA ASN A 399 13.95 -1.29 -26.86
C ASN A 399 15.34 -1.83 -27.21
N TYR A 400 16.25 -0.98 -27.69
CA TYR A 400 17.64 -1.32 -27.97
C TYR A 400 18.52 -1.45 -26.72
N THR A 401 18.33 -0.59 -25.72
CA THR A 401 19.14 -0.58 -24.49
C THR A 401 18.90 -1.82 -23.62
N TYR A 402 17.67 -2.31 -23.54
CA TYR A 402 17.29 -3.42 -22.64
C TYR A 402 17.97 -4.78 -22.98
N PRO A 403 18.01 -5.26 -24.24
CA PRO A 403 18.69 -6.50 -24.61
C PRO A 403 20.21 -6.49 -24.39
N GLU A 404 20.84 -5.31 -24.48
CA GLU A 404 22.29 -5.12 -24.32
C GLU A 404 22.76 -5.25 -22.85
N LYS A 405 21.84 -5.54 -21.91
CA LYS A 405 22.08 -5.66 -20.45
C LYS A 405 22.71 -4.41 -19.84
N TYR A 406 22.53 -3.26 -20.48
CA TYR A 406 22.94 -1.99 -19.89
C TYR A 406 21.90 -1.61 -18.84
N ASP A 407 22.36 -1.44 -17.61
CA ASP A 407 21.46 -1.09 -16.53
C ASP A 407 20.94 0.32 -16.77
N PHE A 408 19.62 0.43 -16.92
CA PHE A 408 18.91 1.71 -17.02
C PHE A 408 19.11 2.58 -15.76
N ILE A 409 19.64 2.02 -14.69
CA ILE A 409 19.84 2.68 -13.39
C ILE A 409 21.20 2.22 -12.88
N GLN A 410 22.19 3.12 -12.88
CA GLN A 410 23.49 2.89 -12.22
C GLN A 410 23.44 3.24 -10.74
#